data_AF-A0A954IN84-F1
#
_entry.id   AF-A0A954IN84-F1
#
_cell.length_a   1.000
_cell.length_b   1.000
_cell.length_c   1.000
_cell.angle_alpha   90.00
_cell.angle_beta   90.00
_cell.angle_gamma   90.00
#
_symmetry.space_group_name_H-M   'P 1'
#
loop_
_entity.id
_entity.type
_entity.pdbx_description
1 polymer ?
#
loop_
_entity_poly.entity_id
_entity_poly.type
_entity_poly.pdbx_seq_one_letter_code
_entity_poly.pdbx_strand_id
1 'polypeptide(L)'
;GSTVDDAITDPQGDLKRLVDEIADDATLVDELFVRILNRPAQDNEIQAALDLVRSLPEEHRDLVAVLADYEQKLAPVTAQREAERTQKIAEAQARLTAYESQIADREAELDRQQAETIATAEAALKAYEAALPAHLTAWEAGENKTTAWTILDPSELSSTSATTLTRQDDLAITATSSNGIGTYKVIARTDLTEIRAVRLEALTDDSLPKKGPGRAPDGNFVLTDFDVTAAPAAEPEKTVKLTLENAQADFSQNNYDVATAIDGVMAQSGNGWAVSPRTGATHMASFEIKDPVGFEGGTILTFQLHQKFRSGEHSLGRFRLAVTNSSGPIQLDGLPSMITEILAVAADQRNDDQRKTLMNYYRGIDGELKKLQGALTKAQQPRPVDPKLKTLRDELAEISQPLPVDPQLAQLRADVELSRKQLENIRLTAAQDLTWALINSPAFLFNR
;
A
#
# COMPACT_ATOMS: atom_id res chain seq x y z
N GLY A 1 33.43 25.86 -3.93
CA GLY A 1 33.58 24.55 -4.59
C GLY A 1 32.97 24.63 -5.96
N SER A 2 31.64 24.56 -6.08
CA SER A 2 30.91 24.62 -7.36
C SER A 2 30.81 26.02 -7.97
N THR A 3 30.61 27.08 -7.19
CA THR A 3 30.26 28.41 -7.73
C THR A 3 31.34 29.11 -8.58
N VAL A 4 32.63 28.80 -8.38
CA VAL A 4 33.73 29.40 -9.18
C VAL A 4 33.93 28.62 -10.47
N ASP A 5 33.87 27.28 -10.40
CA ASP A 5 33.96 26.40 -11.56
C ASP A 5 32.78 26.62 -12.51
N ASP A 6 31.56 26.71 -11.97
CA ASP A 6 30.34 27.02 -12.73
C ASP A 6 30.45 28.39 -13.44
N ALA A 7 31.08 29.38 -12.80
CA ALA A 7 31.26 30.73 -13.37
C ALA A 7 32.33 30.77 -14.47
N ILE A 8 33.39 29.97 -14.36
CA ILE A 8 34.45 29.86 -15.36
C ILE A 8 33.94 29.08 -16.58
N THR A 9 33.15 28.04 -16.35
CA THR A 9 32.68 27.12 -17.39
C THR A 9 31.34 27.52 -18.03
N ASP A 10 30.70 28.62 -17.57
CA ASP A 10 29.44 29.12 -18.11
C ASP A 10 29.55 29.41 -19.62
N PRO A 11 28.78 28.71 -20.49
CA PRO A 11 28.80 28.94 -21.93
C PRO A 11 28.29 30.34 -22.34
N GLN A 12 27.62 31.07 -21.45
CA GLN A 12 27.20 32.47 -21.63
C GLN A 12 28.05 33.45 -20.80
N GLY A 13 29.10 32.96 -20.14
CA GLY A 13 29.94 33.75 -19.24
C GLY A 13 30.87 34.74 -19.95
N ASP A 14 31.41 35.67 -19.16
CA ASP A 14 32.30 36.73 -19.66
C ASP A 14 33.59 36.17 -20.31
N LEU A 15 34.09 35.02 -19.85
CA LEU A 15 35.26 34.36 -20.48
C LEU A 15 34.98 33.94 -21.91
N LYS A 16 33.80 33.36 -22.19
CA LYS A 16 33.40 32.99 -23.55
C LYS A 16 33.34 34.21 -24.46
N ARG A 17 32.72 35.28 -23.96
CA ARG A 17 32.62 36.56 -24.66
C ARG A 17 34.00 37.16 -24.96
N LEU A 18 34.93 37.12 -24.00
CA LEU A 18 36.31 37.61 -24.19
C LEU A 18 37.07 36.81 -25.25
N VAL A 19 36.94 35.49 -25.23
CA VAL A 19 37.55 34.60 -26.23
C VAL A 19 37.02 34.91 -27.63
N ASP A 20 35.74 35.24 -27.76
CA ASP A 20 35.11 35.61 -29.04
C ASP A 20 35.50 37.01 -29.52
N GLU A 21 35.63 37.98 -28.61
CA GLU A 21 35.94 39.38 -28.90
C GLU A 21 37.44 39.61 -29.20
N ILE A 22 38.35 38.92 -28.50
CA ILE A 22 39.79 39.11 -28.60
C ILE A 22 40.36 38.02 -29.51
N ALA A 23 40.73 38.38 -30.74
CA ALA A 23 41.23 37.43 -31.73
C ALA A 23 42.70 37.00 -31.49
N ASP A 24 43.53 37.88 -30.91
CA ASP A 24 44.94 37.60 -30.65
C ASP A 24 45.12 36.92 -29.29
N ASP A 25 45.74 35.74 -29.27
CA ASP A 25 45.85 34.93 -28.05
C ASP A 25 46.77 35.55 -27.00
N ALA A 26 47.81 36.29 -27.41
CA ALA A 26 48.68 37.00 -26.45
C ALA A 26 47.92 38.14 -25.74
N THR A 27 47.12 38.89 -26.51
CA THR A 27 46.23 39.93 -25.98
C THR A 27 45.16 39.33 -25.06
N LEU A 28 44.60 38.17 -25.40
CA LEU A 28 43.62 37.49 -24.56
C LEU A 28 44.24 37.06 -23.23
N VAL A 29 45.45 36.50 -23.25
CA VAL A 29 46.18 36.13 -22.03
C VAL A 29 46.45 37.37 -21.17
N ASP A 30 46.98 38.44 -21.74
CA ASP A 30 47.24 39.69 -21.01
C ASP A 30 45.97 40.26 -20.35
N GLU A 31 44.86 40.27 -21.08
CA GLU A 31 43.56 40.72 -20.57
C GLU A 31 43.07 39.86 -19.38
N LEU A 32 43.27 38.54 -19.42
CA LEU A 32 42.93 37.65 -18.30
C LEU A 32 43.79 37.96 -17.05
N PHE A 33 45.08 38.23 -17.23
CA PHE A 33 45.98 38.65 -16.15
C PHE A 33 45.56 39.99 -15.53
N VAL A 34 45.20 40.97 -16.37
CA VAL A 34 44.71 42.28 -15.89
C VAL A 34 43.41 42.11 -15.12
N ARG A 35 42.47 41.31 -15.61
CA ARG A 35 41.17 41.11 -14.94
C ARG A 35 41.27 40.35 -13.62
N ILE A 36 42.16 39.37 -13.53
CA ILE A 36 42.22 38.46 -12.37
C ILE A 36 43.24 38.92 -11.34
N LEU A 37 44.42 39.37 -11.78
CA LEU A 37 45.54 39.76 -10.92
C LEU A 37 45.79 41.28 -10.88
N ASN A 38 45.04 42.07 -11.65
CA ASN A 38 45.20 43.52 -11.75
C ASN A 38 46.60 43.98 -12.16
N ARG A 39 47.25 43.21 -13.04
CA ARG A 39 48.53 43.54 -13.68
C ARG A 39 48.62 42.93 -15.08
N PRO A 40 49.42 43.50 -15.99
CA PRO A 40 49.77 42.85 -17.25
C PRO A 40 50.49 41.52 -17.03
N ALA A 41 50.34 40.60 -17.99
CA ALA A 41 51.12 39.39 -18.08
C ALA A 41 52.57 39.71 -18.51
N GLN A 42 53.54 38.98 -17.96
CA GLN A 42 54.91 39.01 -18.43
C GLN A 42 55.07 38.15 -19.68
N ASP A 43 56.05 38.46 -20.54
CA ASP A 43 56.28 37.72 -21.79
C ASP A 43 56.41 36.20 -21.58
N ASN A 44 57.05 35.77 -20.49
CA ASN A 44 57.18 34.35 -20.15
C ASN A 44 55.86 33.70 -19.72
N GLU A 45 54.93 34.46 -19.13
CA GLU A 45 53.60 33.99 -18.76
C GLU A 45 52.69 33.86 -19.98
N ILE A 46 52.77 34.84 -20.89
CA ILE A 46 52.10 34.80 -22.19
C ILE A 46 52.57 33.57 -22.98
N GLN A 47 53.90 33.39 -23.10
CA GLN A 47 54.43 32.23 -23.82
C GLN A 47 54.04 30.90 -23.15
N ALA A 48 54.06 30.80 -21.82
CA ALA A 48 53.64 29.59 -21.13
C ALA A 48 52.16 29.24 -21.39
N ALA A 49 51.27 30.24 -21.42
CA ALA A 49 49.86 30.03 -21.75
C ALA A 49 49.66 29.61 -23.23
N LEU A 50 50.37 30.24 -24.16
CA LEU A 50 50.33 29.87 -25.57
C LEU A 50 50.89 28.47 -25.83
N ASP A 51 51.95 28.08 -25.12
CA ASP A 51 52.55 26.76 -25.24
C ASP A 51 51.61 25.67 -24.69
N LEU A 52 50.84 25.94 -23.63
CA LEU A 52 49.78 25.06 -23.15
C LEU A 52 48.69 24.85 -24.22
N VAL A 53 48.24 25.91 -24.90
CA VAL A 53 47.23 25.77 -25.98
C VAL A 53 47.78 24.91 -27.12
N ARG A 54 49.06 25.09 -27.45
CA ARG A 54 49.74 24.34 -28.52
C ARG A 54 49.99 22.88 -28.17
N SER A 55 50.06 22.51 -26.88
CA SER A 55 50.27 21.13 -26.45
C SER A 55 48.99 20.28 -26.47
N LEU A 56 47.81 20.88 -26.28
CA LEU A 56 46.53 20.16 -26.20
C LEU A 56 46.27 19.17 -27.35
N PRO A 57 46.54 19.47 -28.64
CA PRO A 57 46.35 18.50 -29.72
C PRO A 57 47.27 17.28 -29.63
N GLU A 58 48.52 17.46 -29.17
CA GLU A 58 49.44 16.33 -28.97
C GLU A 58 49.04 15.53 -27.72
N GLU A 59 48.65 16.19 -26.63
CA GLU A 59 48.14 15.52 -25.41
C GLU A 59 46.90 14.67 -25.71
N HIS A 60 45.99 15.17 -26.54
CA HIS A 60 44.84 14.39 -27.02
C HIS A 60 45.26 13.15 -27.82
N ARG A 61 46.24 13.30 -28.74
CA ARG A 61 46.75 12.17 -29.53
C ARG A 61 47.41 11.12 -28.63
N ASP A 62 48.17 11.56 -27.63
CA ASP A 62 48.78 10.68 -26.65
C ASP A 62 47.71 9.92 -25.86
N LEU A 63 46.65 10.60 -25.42
CA LEU A 63 45.54 9.97 -24.71
C LEU A 63 44.77 8.96 -25.58
N VAL A 64 44.54 9.28 -26.85
CA VAL A 64 43.95 8.34 -27.83
C VAL A 64 44.85 7.13 -28.04
N ALA A 65 46.17 7.32 -28.11
CA ALA A 65 47.14 6.23 -28.23
C ALA A 65 47.14 5.34 -26.97
N VAL A 66 47.03 5.93 -25.77
CA VAL A 66 46.89 5.22 -24.50
C VAL A 66 45.61 4.38 -24.48
N LEU A 67 44.47 4.95 -24.90
CA LEU A 67 43.22 4.20 -25.02
C LEU A 67 43.36 3.02 -25.98
N ALA A 68 43.92 3.24 -27.17
CA ALA A 68 44.09 2.18 -28.17
C ALA A 68 45.00 1.03 -27.69
N ASP A 69 46.13 1.36 -27.05
CA ASP A 69 47.02 0.37 -26.45
C ASP A 69 46.33 -0.40 -25.31
N TYR A 70 45.55 0.29 -24.48
CA TYR A 70 44.77 -0.34 -23.40
C TYR A 70 43.70 -1.28 -23.94
N GLU A 71 42.95 -0.87 -24.98
CA GLU A 71 41.96 -1.72 -25.66
C GLU A 71 42.61 -2.97 -26.27
N GLN A 72 43.79 -2.84 -26.88
CA GLN A 72 44.54 -3.97 -27.44
C GLN A 72 44.99 -4.96 -26.35
N LYS A 73 45.44 -4.45 -25.19
CA LYS A 73 45.83 -5.27 -24.03
C LYS A 73 44.65 -5.97 -23.39
N LEU A 74 43.49 -5.31 -23.35
CA LEU A 74 42.29 -5.86 -22.72
C LEU A 74 41.58 -6.89 -23.61
N ALA A 75 41.63 -6.73 -24.94
CA ALA A 75 40.97 -7.62 -25.91
C ALA A 75 41.14 -9.13 -25.63
N PRO A 76 42.36 -9.69 -25.46
CA PRO A 76 42.53 -11.12 -25.16
C PRO A 76 41.95 -11.52 -23.80
N VAL A 77 42.02 -10.64 -22.80
CA VAL A 77 41.46 -10.88 -21.46
C VAL A 77 39.94 -10.91 -21.51
N THR A 78 39.32 -9.97 -22.23
CA THR A 78 37.87 -9.94 -22.44
C THR A 78 37.40 -11.18 -23.20
N ALA A 79 38.08 -11.56 -24.28
CA ALA A 79 37.75 -12.76 -25.05
C ALA A 79 37.83 -14.03 -24.20
N GLN A 80 38.86 -14.15 -23.34
CA GLN A 80 38.96 -15.27 -22.40
C GLN A 80 37.79 -15.29 -21.40
N ARG A 81 37.48 -14.15 -20.78
CA ARG A 81 36.37 -14.05 -19.81
C ARG A 81 35.02 -14.37 -20.47
N GLU A 82 34.81 -13.95 -21.72
CA GLU A 82 33.60 -14.28 -22.48
C GLU A 82 33.50 -15.77 -22.80
N ALA A 83 34.61 -16.41 -23.16
CA ALA A 83 34.67 -17.85 -23.37
C ALA A 83 34.36 -18.62 -22.07
N GLU A 84 34.97 -18.23 -20.95
CA GLU A 84 34.69 -18.80 -19.62
C GLU A 84 33.23 -18.62 -19.22
N ARG A 85 32.65 -17.43 -19.46
CA ARG A 85 31.23 -17.16 -19.20
C ARG A 85 30.34 -18.08 -20.05
N THR A 86 30.63 -18.22 -21.33
CA THR A 86 29.87 -19.08 -22.25
C THR A 86 29.92 -20.54 -21.82
N GLN A 87 31.09 -21.01 -21.38
CA GLN A 87 31.25 -22.36 -20.83
C GLN A 87 30.40 -22.54 -19.56
N LYS A 88 30.46 -21.59 -18.61
CA LYS A 88 29.67 -21.65 -17.38
C LYS A 88 28.16 -21.65 -17.65
N ILE A 89 27.70 -20.88 -18.64
CA ILE A 89 26.29 -20.90 -19.09
C ILE A 89 25.92 -22.30 -19.59
N ALA A 90 26.74 -22.90 -20.46
CA ALA A 90 26.47 -24.22 -20.99
C ALA A 90 26.43 -25.30 -19.89
N GLU A 91 27.35 -25.23 -18.92
CA GLU A 91 27.36 -26.13 -17.76
C GLU A 91 26.14 -25.93 -16.86
N ALA A 92 25.74 -24.68 -16.59
CA ALA A 92 24.55 -24.36 -15.80
C ALA A 92 23.26 -24.83 -16.49
N GLN A 93 23.15 -24.65 -17.81
CA GLN A 93 22.04 -25.18 -18.62
C GLN A 93 21.98 -26.71 -18.54
N ALA A 94 23.11 -27.40 -18.68
CA ALA A 94 23.16 -28.86 -18.57
C ALA A 94 22.72 -29.35 -17.17
N ARG A 95 23.16 -28.67 -16.10
CA ARG A 95 22.72 -28.96 -14.72
C ARG A 95 21.21 -28.77 -14.56
N LEU A 96 20.67 -27.67 -15.10
CA LEU A 96 19.24 -27.37 -15.05
C LEU A 96 18.43 -28.46 -15.75
N THR A 97 18.76 -28.80 -17.00
CA THR A 97 18.05 -29.82 -17.78
C THR A 97 18.14 -31.21 -17.13
N ALA A 98 19.31 -31.58 -16.60
CA ALA A 98 19.48 -32.85 -15.90
C ALA A 98 18.58 -32.92 -14.64
N TYR A 99 18.50 -31.81 -13.89
CA TYR A 99 17.65 -31.75 -12.70
C TYR A 99 16.16 -31.76 -13.05
N GLU A 100 15.75 -31.03 -14.09
CA GLU A 100 14.36 -31.04 -14.60
C GLU A 100 13.95 -32.47 -14.99
N SER A 101 14.81 -33.22 -15.69
CA SER A 101 14.55 -34.62 -16.01
C SER A 101 14.48 -35.52 -14.78
N GLN A 102 15.26 -35.23 -13.73
CA GLN A 102 15.26 -36.02 -12.49
C GLN A 102 13.94 -35.87 -11.71
N ILE A 103 13.33 -34.67 -11.72
CA ILE A 103 12.12 -34.38 -10.95
C ILE A 103 10.84 -34.53 -11.76
N ALA A 104 10.91 -34.79 -13.07
CA ALA A 104 9.77 -34.79 -13.98
C ALA A 104 8.60 -35.66 -13.47
N ASP A 105 8.85 -36.91 -13.11
CA ASP A 105 7.81 -37.83 -12.63
C ASP A 105 7.20 -37.37 -11.30
N ARG A 106 8.03 -36.83 -10.39
CA ARG A 106 7.58 -36.29 -9.10
C ARG A 106 6.69 -35.07 -9.32
N GLU A 107 7.08 -34.15 -10.21
CA GLU A 107 6.27 -32.97 -10.52
C GLU A 107 4.95 -33.34 -11.20
N ALA A 108 4.98 -34.30 -12.14
CA ALA A 108 3.78 -34.80 -12.78
C ALA A 108 2.80 -35.45 -11.78
N GLU A 109 3.31 -36.19 -10.80
CA GLU A 109 2.49 -36.77 -9.73
C GLU A 109 1.89 -35.68 -8.82
N LEU A 110 2.67 -34.64 -8.47
CA LEU A 110 2.17 -33.51 -7.69
C LEU A 110 1.09 -32.71 -8.46
N ASP A 111 1.24 -32.55 -9.77
CA ASP A 111 0.21 -31.94 -10.63
C ASP A 111 -1.07 -32.78 -10.67
N ARG A 112 -0.93 -34.11 -10.76
CA ARG A 112 -2.06 -35.04 -10.69
C ARG A 112 -2.79 -34.93 -9.35
N GLN A 113 -2.07 -34.95 -8.23
CA GLN A 113 -2.64 -34.82 -6.88
C GLN A 113 -3.36 -33.47 -6.68
N GLN A 114 -2.80 -32.39 -7.22
CA GLN A 114 -3.47 -31.09 -7.20
C GLN A 114 -4.76 -31.13 -8.01
N ALA A 115 -4.74 -31.67 -9.22
CA ALA A 115 -5.92 -31.80 -10.06
C ALA A 115 -7.03 -32.63 -9.38
N GLU A 116 -6.67 -33.72 -8.71
CA GLU A 116 -7.61 -34.55 -7.94
C GLU A 116 -8.20 -33.80 -6.73
N THR A 117 -7.39 -33.01 -6.04
CA THR A 117 -7.84 -32.17 -4.91
C THR A 117 -8.83 -31.11 -5.38
N ILE A 118 -8.54 -30.44 -6.51
CA ILE A 118 -9.44 -29.47 -7.13
C ILE A 118 -10.75 -30.15 -7.53
N ALA A 119 -10.69 -31.27 -8.26
CA ALA A 119 -11.88 -32.00 -8.69
C ALA A 119 -12.76 -32.46 -7.51
N THR A 120 -12.13 -32.89 -6.41
CA THR A 120 -12.84 -33.28 -5.19
C THR A 120 -13.55 -32.08 -4.54
N ALA A 121 -12.86 -30.94 -4.43
CA ALA A 121 -13.43 -29.72 -3.86
C ALA A 121 -14.57 -29.17 -4.73
N GLU A 122 -14.43 -29.18 -6.05
CA GLU A 122 -15.49 -28.80 -7.00
C GLU A 122 -16.72 -29.71 -6.89
N ALA A 123 -16.50 -31.03 -6.83
CA ALA A 123 -17.58 -31.99 -6.67
C ALA A 123 -18.33 -31.80 -5.34
N ALA A 124 -17.61 -31.57 -4.25
CA ALA A 124 -18.20 -31.30 -2.94
C ALA A 124 -19.02 -30.00 -2.93
N LEU A 125 -18.48 -28.91 -3.47
CA LEU A 125 -19.19 -27.64 -3.58
C LEU A 125 -20.46 -27.79 -4.43
N LYS A 126 -20.36 -28.42 -5.60
CA LYS A 126 -21.50 -28.65 -6.50
C LYS A 126 -22.58 -29.50 -5.84
N ALA A 127 -22.19 -30.57 -5.12
CA ALA A 127 -23.13 -31.42 -4.41
C ALA A 127 -23.87 -30.64 -3.30
N TYR A 128 -23.14 -29.81 -2.55
CA TYR A 128 -23.72 -28.96 -1.52
C TYR A 128 -24.66 -27.90 -2.10
N GLU A 129 -24.27 -27.25 -3.19
CA GLU A 129 -25.10 -26.27 -3.89
C GLU A 129 -26.41 -26.87 -4.41
N ALA A 130 -26.37 -28.11 -4.90
CA ALA A 130 -27.57 -28.83 -5.31
C ALA A 130 -28.52 -29.14 -4.13
N ALA A 131 -27.97 -29.28 -2.92
CA ALA A 131 -28.72 -29.52 -1.68
C ALA A 131 -29.20 -28.25 -0.96
N LEU A 132 -28.79 -27.05 -1.42
CA LEU A 132 -29.15 -25.77 -0.79
C LEU A 132 -30.64 -25.57 -0.54
N PRO A 133 -31.58 -25.96 -1.43
CA PRO A 133 -33.01 -25.84 -1.13
C PRO A 133 -33.43 -26.60 0.13
N ALA A 134 -32.92 -27.82 0.32
CA ALA A 134 -33.21 -28.62 1.51
C ALA A 134 -32.56 -28.02 2.77
N HIS A 135 -31.33 -27.52 2.65
CA HIS A 135 -30.64 -26.81 3.73
C HIS A 135 -31.37 -25.52 4.13
N LEU A 136 -31.89 -24.78 3.16
CA LEU A 136 -32.73 -23.61 3.40
C LEU A 136 -34.01 -24.00 4.16
N THR A 137 -34.74 -25.05 3.74
CA THR A 137 -35.92 -25.52 4.47
C THR A 137 -35.61 -25.92 5.91
N ALA A 138 -34.48 -26.60 6.14
CA ALA A 138 -34.05 -26.94 7.50
C ALA A 138 -33.70 -25.69 8.34
N TRP A 139 -33.08 -24.68 7.72
CA TRP A 139 -32.79 -23.41 8.35
C TRP A 139 -34.06 -22.61 8.70
N GLU A 140 -35.07 -22.62 7.82
CA GLU A 140 -36.39 -22.01 8.07
C GLU A 140 -37.13 -22.68 9.22
N ALA A 141 -36.96 -24.00 9.40
CA ALA A 141 -37.62 -24.78 10.45
C ALA A 141 -36.92 -24.71 11.83
N GLY A 142 -35.69 -24.18 11.89
CA GLY A 142 -35.01 -23.94 13.16
C GLY A 142 -35.67 -22.81 13.96
N GLU A 143 -35.69 -22.91 15.29
CA GLU A 143 -36.19 -21.85 16.20
C GLU A 143 -35.26 -20.64 16.26
N ASN A 144 -34.81 -20.14 15.12
CA ASN A 144 -34.12 -18.88 15.06
C ASN A 144 -35.16 -17.80 14.73
N LYS A 145 -35.26 -16.83 15.67
CA LYS A 145 -35.41 -15.37 15.45
C LYS A 145 -36.73 -14.76 15.93
N THR A 146 -36.67 -14.06 17.06
CA THR A 146 -37.79 -13.24 17.57
C THR A 146 -37.57 -11.73 17.46
N THR A 147 -36.35 -11.24 17.25
CA THR A 147 -36.05 -9.80 17.22
C THR A 147 -35.90 -9.26 15.79
N ALA A 148 -36.78 -8.34 15.40
CA ALA A 148 -36.73 -7.67 14.10
C ALA A 148 -35.90 -6.37 14.17
N TRP A 149 -34.77 -6.32 13.48
CA TRP A 149 -33.87 -5.16 13.46
C TRP A 149 -34.14 -4.26 12.25
N THR A 150 -34.32 -2.97 12.50
CA THR A 150 -34.43 -1.92 11.48
C THR A 150 -33.08 -1.24 11.31
N ILE A 151 -32.48 -1.40 10.13
CA ILE A 151 -31.23 -0.73 9.78
C ILE A 151 -31.47 0.78 9.69
N LEU A 152 -30.59 1.55 10.31
CA LEU A 152 -30.66 3.01 10.29
C LEU A 152 -29.97 3.57 9.05
N ASP A 153 -30.59 4.59 8.45
CA ASP A 153 -29.97 5.40 7.40
C ASP A 153 -29.24 6.61 8.04
N PRO A 154 -27.89 6.66 8.01
CA PRO A 154 -27.12 7.76 8.59
C PRO A 154 -27.29 9.05 7.79
N SER A 155 -27.78 10.11 8.43
CA SER A 155 -27.97 11.43 7.81
C SER A 155 -26.78 12.37 8.01
N GLU A 156 -26.05 12.25 9.12
CA GLU A 156 -24.83 13.02 9.38
C GLU A 156 -23.72 12.15 9.97
N LEU A 157 -22.49 12.39 9.52
CA LEU A 157 -21.31 11.66 9.95
C LEU A 157 -20.18 12.65 10.26
N SER A 158 -19.55 12.52 11.42
CA SER A 158 -18.35 13.30 11.75
C SER A 158 -17.40 12.53 12.67
N SER A 159 -16.14 12.97 12.70
CA SER A 159 -15.14 12.42 13.62
C SER A 159 -14.40 13.55 14.34
N THR A 160 -14.01 13.32 15.59
CA THR A 160 -13.12 14.24 16.31
C THR A 160 -11.65 14.06 15.94
N SER A 161 -11.31 13.02 15.17
CA SER A 161 -9.98 12.83 14.59
C SER A 161 -10.02 13.17 13.10
N ALA A 162 -8.87 13.11 12.42
CA ALA A 162 -8.79 13.29 10.96
C ALA A 162 -9.36 12.10 10.16
N THR A 163 -10.22 11.27 10.77
CA THR A 163 -10.92 10.17 10.06
C THR A 163 -12.08 10.73 9.25
N THR A 164 -12.19 10.28 8.01
CA THR A 164 -13.36 10.54 7.17
C THR A 164 -14.34 9.38 7.30
N LEU A 165 -15.61 9.68 7.59
CA LEU A 165 -16.70 8.71 7.65
C LEU A 165 -17.59 8.89 6.43
N THR A 166 -17.86 7.79 5.72
CA THR A 166 -18.66 7.80 4.50
C THR A 166 -19.76 6.77 4.60
N ARG A 167 -21.01 7.21 4.37
CA ARG A 167 -22.16 6.33 4.21
C ARG A 167 -22.04 5.56 2.89
N GLN A 168 -22.33 4.28 2.92
CA GLN A 168 -22.35 3.38 1.76
C GLN A 168 -23.79 3.05 1.34
N ASP A 169 -23.95 2.45 0.17
CA ASP A 169 -25.26 2.10 -0.41
C ASP A 169 -26.03 1.05 0.43
N ASP A 170 -25.30 0.19 1.15
CA ASP A 170 -25.87 -0.83 2.04
C ASP A 170 -26.14 -0.31 3.47
N LEU A 171 -26.15 1.01 3.63
CA LEU A 171 -26.30 1.75 4.89
C LEU A 171 -25.17 1.49 5.90
N ALA A 172 -24.09 0.83 5.50
CA ALA A 172 -22.88 0.79 6.29
C ALA A 172 -22.16 2.15 6.26
N ILE A 173 -21.27 2.33 7.22
CA ILE A 173 -20.38 3.48 7.32
C ILE A 173 -18.96 2.95 7.23
N THR A 174 -18.15 3.51 6.34
CA THR A 174 -16.73 3.23 6.23
C THR A 174 -15.91 4.37 6.80
N ALA A 175 -14.88 4.04 7.57
CA ALA A 175 -13.90 4.96 8.10
C ALA A 175 -12.59 4.86 7.29
N THR A 176 -12.19 5.95 6.65
CA THR A 176 -11.01 6.02 5.77
C THR A 176 -10.06 7.15 6.19
N SER A 177 -9.07 7.45 5.34
CA SER A 177 -8.04 8.50 5.55
C SER A 177 -7.19 8.24 6.80
N SER A 178 -6.89 9.26 7.61
CA SER A 178 -6.07 9.09 8.80
C SER A 178 -6.78 8.25 9.86
N ASN A 179 -6.00 7.49 10.62
CA ASN A 179 -6.46 6.87 11.85
C ASN A 179 -6.13 7.78 13.05
N GLY A 180 -6.72 7.53 14.20
CA GLY A 180 -6.36 8.26 15.41
C GLY A 180 -7.33 8.06 16.54
N ILE A 181 -6.86 8.44 17.74
CA ILE A 181 -7.69 8.52 18.94
C ILE A 181 -8.80 9.55 18.70
N GLY A 182 -10.05 9.11 18.78
CA GLY A 182 -11.17 9.95 18.37
C GLY A 182 -12.52 9.41 18.81
N THR A 183 -13.57 10.11 18.41
CA THR A 183 -14.96 9.67 18.56
C THR A 183 -15.62 9.80 17.20
N TYR A 184 -16.32 8.75 16.77
CA TYR A 184 -17.19 8.82 15.60
C TYR A 184 -18.58 9.25 16.06
N LYS A 185 -19.13 10.27 15.42
CA LYS A 185 -20.49 10.74 15.64
C LYS A 185 -21.33 10.40 14.42
N VAL A 186 -22.44 9.70 14.65
CA VAL A 186 -23.40 9.32 13.62
C VAL A 186 -24.77 9.82 14.04
N ILE A 187 -25.46 10.53 13.15
CA ILE A 187 -26.86 10.92 13.36
C ILE A 187 -27.71 10.16 12.35
N ALA A 188 -28.83 9.59 12.80
CA ALA A 188 -29.80 8.92 11.95
C ALA A 188 -31.23 9.24 12.42
N ARG A 189 -32.18 9.21 11.49
CA ARG A 189 -33.61 9.37 11.77
C ARG A 189 -34.34 8.04 11.60
N THR A 190 -35.32 7.79 12.46
CA THR A 190 -36.25 6.65 12.34
C THR A 190 -37.66 7.07 12.75
N ASP A 191 -38.67 6.47 12.14
CA ASP A 191 -40.07 6.65 12.55
C ASP A 191 -40.52 5.60 13.57
N LEU A 192 -39.62 4.71 14.00
CA LEU A 192 -39.89 3.75 15.06
C LEU A 192 -40.14 4.48 16.40
N THR A 193 -41.22 4.06 17.05
CA THR A 193 -41.52 4.34 18.45
C THR A 193 -41.21 3.11 19.31
N GLU A 194 -41.11 3.30 20.63
CA GLU A 194 -40.84 2.20 21.59
C GLU A 194 -39.54 1.43 21.29
N ILE A 195 -38.50 2.14 20.85
CA ILE A 195 -37.18 1.59 20.58
C ILE A 195 -36.59 1.06 21.89
N ARG A 196 -36.23 -0.23 21.88
CA ARG A 196 -35.82 -1.03 23.04
C ARG A 196 -34.38 -1.48 22.98
N ALA A 197 -33.75 -1.49 21.81
CA ALA A 197 -32.33 -1.82 21.71
C ALA A 197 -31.68 -1.22 20.46
N VAL A 198 -30.36 -1.10 20.53
CA VAL A 198 -29.46 -0.72 19.44
C VAL A 198 -28.57 -1.91 19.10
N ARG A 199 -28.28 -2.14 17.82
CA ARG A 199 -27.28 -3.09 17.34
C ARG A 199 -26.19 -2.37 16.56
N LEU A 200 -24.94 -2.72 16.86
CA LEU A 200 -23.74 -2.33 16.12
C LEU A 200 -23.18 -3.57 15.42
N GLU A 201 -23.14 -3.54 14.09
CA GLU A 201 -22.46 -4.55 13.28
C GLU A 201 -21.07 -4.03 12.90
N ALA A 202 -20.01 -4.76 13.24
CA ALA A 202 -18.64 -4.51 12.79
C ALA A 202 -18.37 -5.41 11.57
N LEU A 203 -18.34 -4.81 10.38
CA LEU A 203 -18.41 -5.51 9.09
C LEU A 203 -17.02 -5.70 8.48
N THR A 204 -16.82 -6.83 7.81
CA THR A 204 -15.62 -7.05 6.97
C THR A 204 -15.66 -6.22 5.70
N ASP A 205 -14.49 -5.85 5.20
CA ASP A 205 -14.31 -5.18 3.93
C ASP A 205 -12.92 -5.47 3.36
N ASP A 206 -12.80 -5.76 2.06
CA ASP A 206 -11.51 -6.10 1.44
C ASP A 206 -10.51 -4.92 1.48
N SER A 207 -11.00 -3.68 1.65
CA SER A 207 -10.15 -2.49 1.81
C SER A 207 -9.50 -2.38 3.20
N LEU A 208 -9.96 -3.16 4.19
CA LEU A 208 -9.45 -3.13 5.56
C LEU A 208 -8.30 -4.12 5.78
N PRO A 209 -7.35 -3.81 6.69
CA PRO A 209 -6.30 -4.76 7.07
C PRO A 209 -6.91 -6.09 7.55
N LYS A 210 -6.38 -7.20 7.05
CA LYS A 210 -6.91 -8.56 7.34
C LYS A 210 -8.42 -8.72 7.07
N LYS A 211 -9.00 -7.90 6.19
CA LYS A 211 -10.44 -7.80 5.91
C LYS A 211 -11.29 -7.25 7.06
N GLY A 212 -10.66 -6.61 8.05
CA GLY A 212 -11.33 -5.90 9.14
C GLY A 212 -11.79 -6.78 10.31
N PRO A 213 -12.84 -6.39 11.06
CA PRO A 213 -13.67 -5.20 10.83
C PRO A 213 -13.05 -3.87 11.30
N GLY A 214 -11.89 -3.92 11.97
CA GLY A 214 -11.14 -2.75 12.40
C GLY A 214 -10.02 -2.31 11.45
N ARG A 215 -9.39 -1.18 11.79
CA ARG A 215 -8.36 -0.50 10.99
C ARG A 215 -6.94 -0.73 11.50
N ALA A 216 -6.75 -1.46 12.61
CA ALA A 216 -5.43 -1.84 13.08
C ALA A 216 -4.77 -2.82 12.10
N PRO A 217 -3.43 -2.94 12.06
CA PRO A 217 -2.73 -3.83 11.12
C PRO A 217 -3.15 -5.31 11.17
N ASP A 218 -3.66 -5.77 12.32
CA ASP A 218 -4.19 -7.12 12.55
C ASP A 218 -5.69 -7.27 12.21
N GLY A 219 -6.34 -6.19 11.77
CA GLY A 219 -7.77 -6.11 11.47
C GLY A 219 -8.67 -5.85 12.68
N ASN A 220 -8.10 -5.60 13.87
CA ASN A 220 -8.87 -5.40 15.10
C ASN A 220 -9.29 -3.94 15.31
N PHE A 221 -10.26 -3.73 16.20
CA PHE A 221 -10.68 -2.42 16.71
C PHE A 221 -10.82 -2.48 18.24
N VAL A 222 -10.90 -1.32 18.88
CA VAL A 222 -11.26 -1.19 20.31
C VAL A 222 -12.26 -0.04 20.45
N LEU A 223 -13.54 -0.39 20.64
CA LEU A 223 -14.61 0.56 20.96
C LEU A 223 -14.59 0.81 22.47
N THR A 224 -13.87 1.83 22.91
CA THR A 224 -13.63 2.10 24.33
C THR A 224 -14.90 2.48 25.10
N ASP A 225 -15.87 3.11 24.43
CA ASP A 225 -17.19 3.45 25.01
C ASP A 225 -18.20 3.76 23.88
N PHE A 226 -19.50 3.65 24.16
CA PHE A 226 -20.59 3.78 23.22
C PHE A 226 -21.80 4.47 23.85
N ASP A 227 -22.07 5.69 23.38
CA ASP A 227 -23.12 6.56 23.88
C ASP A 227 -24.20 6.78 22.82
N VAL A 228 -25.46 6.79 23.24
CA VAL A 228 -26.59 7.11 22.35
C VAL A 228 -27.49 8.14 23.00
N THR A 229 -27.93 9.11 22.22
CA THR A 229 -28.98 10.06 22.62
C THR A 229 -30.13 10.05 21.62
N ALA A 230 -31.32 10.41 22.08
CA ALA A 230 -32.52 10.52 21.26
C ALA A 230 -33.17 11.90 21.39
N ALA A 231 -33.79 12.41 20.34
CA ALA A 231 -34.61 13.63 20.38
C ALA A 231 -35.82 13.50 19.44
N PRO A 232 -36.94 14.19 19.72
CA PRO A 232 -38.03 14.32 18.76
C PRO A 232 -37.55 15.02 17.48
N ALA A 233 -37.95 14.55 16.30
CA ALA A 233 -37.53 15.16 15.04
C ALA A 233 -37.97 16.63 14.89
N ALA A 234 -39.09 17.00 15.52
CA ALA A 234 -39.61 18.36 15.53
C ALA A 234 -38.89 19.29 16.52
N GLU A 235 -38.19 18.73 17.53
CA GLU A 235 -37.53 19.46 18.62
C GLU A 235 -36.15 18.84 18.91
N PRO A 236 -35.20 18.88 17.94
CA PRO A 236 -33.91 18.19 18.03
C PRO A 236 -33.05 18.61 19.24
N GLU A 237 -33.27 19.80 19.78
CA GLU A 237 -32.61 20.31 20.98
C GLU A 237 -33.08 19.62 22.27
N LYS A 238 -34.25 18.98 22.29
CA LYS A 238 -34.76 18.22 23.44
C LYS A 238 -34.16 16.81 23.47
N THR A 239 -32.84 16.76 23.54
CA THR A 239 -32.07 15.53 23.55
C THR A 239 -32.12 14.86 24.93
N VAL A 240 -32.40 13.55 24.96
CA VAL A 240 -32.27 12.66 26.13
C VAL A 240 -31.12 11.68 25.92
N LYS A 241 -30.24 11.53 26.91
CA LYS A 241 -29.20 10.49 26.91
C LYS A 241 -29.83 9.15 27.27
N LEU A 242 -29.59 8.13 26.45
CA LEU A 242 -30.11 6.79 26.67
C LEU A 242 -29.20 6.05 27.64
N THR A 243 -29.80 5.33 28.58
CA THR A 243 -29.07 4.38 29.42
C THR A 243 -29.08 3.03 28.71
N LEU A 244 -27.89 2.59 28.27
CA LEU A 244 -27.71 1.29 27.66
C LEU A 244 -27.43 0.24 28.75
N GLU A 245 -27.96 -0.96 28.58
CA GLU A 245 -27.77 -2.10 29.47
C GLU A 245 -27.81 -3.44 28.71
N ASN A 246 -27.56 -4.54 29.41
CA ASN A 246 -27.62 -5.90 28.87
C ASN A 246 -26.84 -6.06 27.55
N ALA A 247 -25.61 -5.52 27.50
CA ALA A 247 -24.75 -5.62 26.33
C ALA A 247 -24.46 -7.10 26.00
N GLN A 248 -24.66 -7.46 24.74
CA GLN A 248 -24.37 -8.80 24.21
C GLN A 248 -23.51 -8.65 22.96
N ALA A 249 -22.58 -9.59 22.75
CA ALA A 249 -21.79 -9.69 21.52
C ALA A 249 -21.59 -11.16 21.15
N ASP A 250 -21.46 -11.42 19.85
CA ASP A 250 -21.20 -12.77 19.33
C ASP A 250 -19.76 -13.22 19.64
N PHE A 251 -18.86 -12.26 19.84
CA PHE A 251 -17.52 -12.49 20.35
C PHE A 251 -16.97 -11.25 21.06
N SER A 252 -16.18 -11.47 22.11
CA SER A 252 -15.35 -10.45 22.75
C SER A 252 -13.94 -10.98 22.98
N GLN A 253 -12.95 -10.14 22.69
CA GLN A 253 -11.55 -10.39 23.04
C GLN A 253 -11.39 -10.42 24.58
N ASN A 254 -10.49 -11.27 25.08
CA ASN A 254 -10.17 -11.29 26.51
C ASN A 254 -9.73 -9.89 27.03
N ASN A 255 -10.29 -9.45 28.15
CA ASN A 255 -10.16 -8.10 28.75
C ASN A 255 -10.76 -6.93 27.94
N TYR A 256 -11.57 -7.23 26.92
CA TYR A 256 -12.30 -6.24 26.12
C TYR A 256 -13.73 -6.71 25.89
N ASP A 257 -14.43 -6.95 27.00
CA ASP A 257 -15.82 -7.41 27.01
C ASP A 257 -16.76 -6.29 26.55
N VAL A 258 -17.76 -6.64 25.75
CA VAL A 258 -18.75 -5.68 25.20
C VAL A 258 -19.45 -4.85 26.29
N ALA A 259 -19.65 -5.38 27.50
CA ALA A 259 -20.27 -4.64 28.59
C ALA A 259 -19.43 -3.44 29.04
N THR A 260 -18.10 -3.50 28.88
CA THR A 260 -17.22 -2.37 29.18
C THR A 260 -17.25 -1.27 28.12
N ALA A 261 -17.92 -1.48 26.99
CA ALA A 261 -18.14 -0.43 26.00
C ALA A 261 -19.33 0.49 26.34
N ILE A 262 -20.03 0.28 27.46
CA ILE A 262 -21.16 1.13 27.89
C ILE A 262 -21.08 1.51 29.38
N ASP A 263 -19.89 1.38 29.97
CA ASP A 263 -19.66 1.66 31.39
C ASP A 263 -19.29 3.13 31.66
N GLY A 264 -19.12 3.94 30.62
CA GLY A 264 -18.70 5.33 30.70
C GLY A 264 -17.19 5.51 30.93
N VAL A 265 -16.40 4.44 30.87
CA VAL A 265 -14.95 4.45 31.13
C VAL A 265 -14.17 4.44 29.81
N MET A 266 -13.63 5.57 29.39
CA MET A 266 -12.86 5.66 28.15
C MET A 266 -11.35 5.37 28.36
N ALA A 267 -11.00 4.29 29.06
CA ALA A 267 -9.61 3.98 29.36
C ALA A 267 -8.81 3.64 28.09
N GLN A 268 -7.54 4.05 28.04
CA GLN A 268 -6.70 3.85 26.85
C GLN A 268 -6.18 2.41 26.68
N SER A 269 -6.49 1.50 27.61
CA SER A 269 -6.19 0.07 27.52
C SER A 269 -7.03 -0.74 28.50
N GLY A 270 -7.39 -1.98 28.12
CA GLY A 270 -8.13 -2.90 28.99
C GLY A 270 -9.59 -2.51 29.24
N ASN A 271 -10.16 -1.68 28.36
CA ASN A 271 -11.58 -1.28 28.40
C ASN A 271 -12.14 -1.17 26.99
N GLY A 272 -13.42 -1.46 26.84
CA GLY A 272 -14.15 -1.42 25.59
C GLY A 272 -14.31 -2.78 24.92
N TRP A 273 -14.94 -2.78 23.75
CA TRP A 273 -15.18 -3.98 22.96
C TRP A 273 -14.13 -4.16 21.85
N ALA A 274 -13.59 -5.37 21.73
CA ALA A 274 -12.64 -5.76 20.68
C ALA A 274 -12.84 -7.23 20.26
N VAL A 275 -12.30 -7.65 19.11
CA VAL A 275 -12.64 -8.95 18.50
C VAL A 275 -11.44 -9.84 18.14
N SER A 276 -10.23 -9.49 18.56
CA SER A 276 -9.06 -10.37 18.36
C SER A 276 -9.18 -11.67 19.17
N PRO A 277 -8.78 -12.84 18.63
CA PRO A 277 -8.13 -13.05 17.34
C PRO A 277 -9.07 -13.32 16.16
N ARG A 278 -10.39 -13.13 16.31
CA ARG A 278 -11.39 -13.43 15.28
C ARG A 278 -11.54 -12.32 14.23
N THR A 279 -10.46 -11.65 13.85
CA THR A 279 -10.48 -10.67 12.75
C THR A 279 -10.70 -11.35 11.39
N GLY A 280 -11.07 -10.59 10.37
CA GLY A 280 -11.47 -11.10 9.05
C GLY A 280 -12.86 -11.72 9.00
N ALA A 281 -13.67 -11.51 10.04
CA ALA A 281 -15.07 -11.92 10.11
C ALA A 281 -15.94 -10.76 10.63
N THR A 282 -17.21 -10.74 10.22
CA THR A 282 -18.20 -9.79 10.75
C THR A 282 -18.54 -10.18 12.18
N HIS A 283 -18.64 -9.19 13.06
CA HIS A 283 -19.10 -9.34 14.45
C HIS A 283 -20.24 -8.38 14.73
N MET A 284 -20.98 -8.62 15.80
CA MET A 284 -22.09 -7.75 16.18
C MET A 284 -22.26 -7.67 17.68
N ALA A 285 -22.72 -6.51 18.13
CA ALA A 285 -23.09 -6.22 19.51
C ALA A 285 -24.48 -5.62 19.57
N SER A 286 -25.25 -5.94 20.61
CA SER A 286 -26.53 -5.30 20.91
C SER A 286 -26.54 -4.75 22.33
N PHE A 287 -27.24 -3.64 22.50
CA PHE A 287 -27.37 -2.92 23.76
C PHE A 287 -28.85 -2.60 23.97
N GLU A 288 -29.44 -3.12 25.04
CA GLU A 288 -30.82 -2.79 25.41
C GLU A 288 -30.88 -1.37 25.97
N ILE A 289 -32.00 -0.70 25.77
CA ILE A 289 -32.27 0.64 26.26
C ILE A 289 -33.19 0.48 27.46
N LYS A 290 -32.70 0.90 28.64
CA LYS A 290 -33.40 0.72 29.91
C LYS A 290 -34.83 1.27 29.90
N ASP A 291 -34.98 2.49 29.39
CA ASP A 291 -36.27 3.17 29.22
C ASP A 291 -36.55 3.30 27.72
N PRO A 292 -37.52 2.54 27.14
CA PRO A 292 -37.82 2.59 25.72
C PRO A 292 -38.09 4.01 25.23
N VAL A 293 -37.60 4.33 24.04
CA VAL A 293 -37.66 5.70 23.50
C VAL A 293 -38.25 5.74 22.10
N GLY A 294 -38.83 6.85 21.73
CA GLY A 294 -39.27 7.12 20.37
C GLY A 294 -40.43 8.10 20.37
N PHE A 295 -40.47 8.96 19.38
CA PHE A 295 -41.39 10.09 19.34
C PHE A 295 -42.28 10.01 18.10
N GLU A 296 -43.57 10.27 18.29
CA GLU A 296 -44.49 10.44 17.17
C GLU A 296 -43.98 11.58 16.27
N GLY A 297 -44.04 11.38 14.95
CA GLY A 297 -43.46 12.31 13.96
C GLY A 297 -41.97 12.11 13.69
N GLY A 298 -41.32 11.16 14.36
CA GLY A 298 -39.96 10.71 14.08
C GLY A 298 -38.99 10.97 15.24
N THR A 299 -37.98 10.12 15.31
CA THR A 299 -36.93 10.12 16.33
C THR A 299 -35.58 10.35 15.67
N ILE A 300 -34.81 11.31 16.19
CA ILE A 300 -33.41 11.52 15.83
C ILE A 300 -32.55 10.79 16.85
N LEU A 301 -31.70 9.88 16.39
CA LEU A 301 -30.72 9.17 17.20
C LEU A 301 -29.32 9.71 16.89
N THR A 302 -28.57 10.07 17.94
CA THR A 302 -27.15 10.44 17.82
C THR A 302 -26.30 9.40 18.54
N PHE A 303 -25.43 8.74 17.80
CA PHE A 303 -24.49 7.74 18.28
C PHE A 303 -23.10 8.34 18.40
N GLN A 304 -22.42 8.07 19.52
CA GLN A 304 -21.03 8.42 19.75
C GLN A 304 -20.23 7.14 20.02
N LEU A 305 -19.38 6.75 19.08
CA LEU A 305 -18.51 5.59 19.19
C LEU A 305 -17.12 6.08 19.58
N HIS A 306 -16.74 5.90 20.85
CA HIS A 306 -15.48 6.38 21.40
C HIS A 306 -14.37 5.37 21.14
N GLN A 307 -13.26 5.84 20.56
CA GLN A 307 -12.14 4.99 20.14
C GLN A 307 -10.85 5.57 20.71
N LYS A 308 -10.67 5.40 22.01
CA LYS A 308 -9.61 6.04 22.80
C LYS A 308 -8.41 5.15 23.09
N PHE A 309 -8.35 3.97 22.48
CA PHE A 309 -7.26 3.02 22.71
C PHE A 309 -5.89 3.61 22.32
N ARG A 310 -4.89 3.45 23.19
CA ARG A 310 -3.60 4.16 23.16
C ARG A 310 -2.83 4.09 21.85
N SER A 311 -3.01 3.04 21.05
CA SER A 311 -2.33 2.91 19.75
C SER A 311 -2.73 3.99 18.74
N GLY A 312 -3.95 4.53 18.84
CA GLY A 312 -4.55 5.37 17.79
C GLY A 312 -4.86 4.62 16.49
N GLU A 313 -4.60 3.32 16.40
CA GLU A 313 -4.82 2.51 15.19
C GLU A 313 -6.06 1.61 15.29
N HIS A 314 -6.51 1.29 16.49
CA HIS A 314 -7.61 0.34 16.72
C HIS A 314 -8.99 1.02 16.64
N SER A 315 -9.27 1.65 15.50
CA SER A 315 -10.60 2.17 15.20
C SER A 315 -11.38 1.22 14.30
N LEU A 316 -12.72 1.26 14.38
CA LEU A 316 -13.67 0.57 13.52
C LEU A 316 -13.49 1.02 12.08
N GLY A 317 -13.47 0.05 11.16
CA GLY A 317 -13.23 0.28 9.74
C GLY A 317 -14.51 0.38 8.93
N ARG A 318 -15.38 -0.63 9.03
CA ARG A 318 -16.71 -0.61 8.41
C ARG A 318 -17.72 -1.11 9.42
N PHE A 319 -18.81 -0.38 9.61
CA PHE A 319 -19.82 -0.72 10.60
C PHE A 319 -21.21 -0.29 10.18
N ARG A 320 -22.23 -0.84 10.82
CA ARG A 320 -23.64 -0.49 10.57
C ARG A 320 -24.40 -0.44 11.88
N LEU A 321 -25.40 0.45 11.94
CA LEU A 321 -26.24 0.65 13.12
C LEU A 321 -27.68 0.24 12.80
N ALA A 322 -28.33 -0.40 13.76
CA ALA A 322 -29.72 -0.80 13.67
C ALA A 322 -30.41 -0.62 15.02
N VAL A 323 -31.74 -0.57 15.01
CA VAL A 323 -32.57 -0.49 16.21
C VAL A 323 -33.74 -1.44 16.13
N THR A 324 -34.36 -1.75 17.27
CA THR A 324 -35.57 -2.58 17.33
C THR A 324 -36.52 -2.07 18.40
N ASN A 325 -37.82 -2.25 18.17
CA ASN A 325 -38.89 -2.05 19.14
C ASN A 325 -39.52 -3.38 19.58
N SER A 326 -38.84 -4.50 19.34
CA SER A 326 -39.31 -5.83 19.74
C SER A 326 -39.53 -5.89 21.26
N SER A 327 -40.70 -6.39 21.68
CA SER A 327 -41.11 -6.42 23.09
C SER A 327 -40.68 -7.69 23.85
N GLY A 328 -40.04 -8.64 23.17
CA GLY A 328 -39.46 -9.86 23.78
C GLY A 328 -37.97 -9.72 24.07
N PRO A 329 -37.31 -10.77 24.63
CA PRO A 329 -35.87 -10.77 24.86
C PRO A 329 -35.11 -10.41 23.57
N ILE A 330 -34.17 -9.48 23.67
CA ILE A 330 -33.42 -9.01 22.51
C ILE A 330 -32.38 -10.06 22.13
N GLN A 331 -32.59 -10.66 20.96
CA GLN A 331 -31.66 -11.62 20.37
C GLN A 331 -30.71 -10.91 19.41
N LEU A 332 -29.42 -11.11 19.65
CA LEU A 332 -28.33 -10.57 18.84
C LEU A 332 -28.45 -10.97 17.35
N ASP A 333 -28.76 -12.24 17.11
CA ASP A 333 -28.80 -12.88 15.78
C ASP A 333 -30.08 -12.60 14.96
N GLY A 334 -30.93 -11.68 15.40
CA GLY A 334 -32.21 -11.33 14.75
C GLY A 334 -32.11 -11.12 13.23
N LEU A 335 -33.13 -11.58 12.49
CA LEU A 335 -33.19 -11.55 11.02
C LEU A 335 -33.37 -10.09 10.55
N PRO A 336 -32.86 -9.70 9.37
CA PRO A 336 -33.26 -8.45 8.73
C PRO A 336 -34.79 -8.41 8.54
N SER A 337 -35.42 -7.24 8.69
CA SER A 337 -36.87 -7.07 8.59
C SER A 337 -37.47 -7.65 7.31
N MET A 338 -36.82 -7.40 6.15
CA MET A 338 -37.22 -7.96 4.86
C MET A 338 -37.27 -9.50 4.88
N ILE A 339 -36.33 -10.16 5.58
CA ILE A 339 -36.31 -11.61 5.69
C ILE A 339 -37.37 -12.10 6.67
N THR A 340 -37.59 -11.39 7.79
CA THR A 340 -38.70 -11.72 8.70
C THR A 340 -40.06 -11.57 8.02
N GLU A 341 -40.24 -10.54 7.18
CA GLU A 341 -41.46 -10.32 6.40
C GLU A 341 -41.69 -11.45 5.38
N ILE A 342 -40.64 -11.89 4.68
CA ILE A 342 -40.71 -13.03 3.76
C ILE A 342 -41.04 -14.32 4.51
N LEU A 343 -40.46 -14.54 5.69
CA LEU A 343 -40.71 -15.74 6.49
C LEU A 343 -42.10 -15.76 7.12
N ALA A 344 -42.70 -14.59 7.38
CA ALA A 344 -44.08 -14.46 7.83
C ALA A 344 -45.10 -14.86 6.74
N VAL A 345 -44.71 -14.80 5.46
CA VAL A 345 -45.50 -15.39 4.36
C VAL A 345 -45.26 -16.89 4.33
N ALA A 346 -46.35 -17.67 4.35
CA ALA A 346 -46.28 -19.14 4.25
C ALA A 346 -45.45 -19.57 3.04
N ALA A 347 -44.62 -20.59 3.19
CA ALA A 347 -43.60 -20.97 2.20
C ALA A 347 -44.17 -21.25 0.80
N ASP A 348 -45.39 -21.81 0.73
CA ASP A 348 -46.13 -22.09 -0.50
C ASP A 348 -46.77 -20.85 -1.14
N GLN A 349 -46.90 -19.75 -0.39
CA GLN A 349 -47.49 -18.48 -0.83
C GLN A 349 -46.46 -17.42 -1.21
N ARG A 350 -45.16 -17.67 -0.99
CA ARG A 350 -44.10 -16.74 -1.39
C ARG A 350 -44.05 -16.61 -2.92
N ASN A 351 -43.75 -15.43 -3.44
CA ASN A 351 -43.49 -15.22 -4.86
C ASN A 351 -42.02 -15.52 -5.23
N ASP A 352 -41.68 -15.44 -6.52
CA ASP A 352 -40.34 -15.79 -7.01
C ASP A 352 -39.24 -14.84 -6.50
N ASP A 353 -39.52 -13.55 -6.37
CA ASP A 353 -38.57 -12.58 -5.83
C ASP A 353 -38.31 -12.81 -4.34
N GLN A 354 -39.34 -13.15 -3.57
CA GLN A 354 -39.22 -13.51 -2.16
C GLN A 354 -38.39 -14.79 -1.98
N ARG A 355 -38.66 -15.83 -2.79
CA ARG A 355 -37.88 -17.08 -2.80
C ARG A 355 -36.40 -16.82 -3.13
N LYS A 356 -36.14 -16.03 -4.16
CA LYS A 356 -34.78 -15.68 -4.60
C LYS A 356 -34.05 -14.85 -3.55
N THR A 357 -34.72 -13.88 -2.95
CA THR A 357 -34.16 -13.03 -1.89
C THR A 357 -33.77 -13.87 -0.67
N LEU A 358 -34.65 -14.78 -0.25
CA LEU A 358 -34.39 -15.67 0.89
C LEU A 358 -33.22 -16.62 0.62
N MET A 359 -33.17 -17.24 -0.56
CA MET A 359 -32.06 -18.12 -0.97
C MET A 359 -30.72 -17.37 -1.03
N ASN A 360 -30.72 -16.15 -1.58
CA ASN A 360 -29.50 -15.34 -1.65
C ASN A 360 -29.01 -14.93 -0.26
N TYR A 361 -29.93 -14.52 0.63
CA TYR A 361 -29.60 -14.23 2.01
C TYR A 361 -29.01 -15.46 2.71
N TYR A 362 -29.65 -16.62 2.57
CA TYR A 362 -29.19 -17.88 3.16
C TYR A 362 -27.78 -18.26 2.69
N ARG A 363 -27.52 -18.23 1.38
CA ARG A 363 -26.16 -18.45 0.82
C ARG A 363 -25.12 -17.50 1.42
N GLY A 364 -25.51 -16.26 1.71
CA GLY A 364 -24.62 -15.26 2.31
C GLY A 364 -24.25 -15.56 3.76
N ILE A 365 -25.05 -16.35 4.48
CA ILE A 365 -24.84 -16.67 5.90
C ILE A 365 -24.43 -18.14 6.14
N ASP A 366 -24.58 -19.00 5.14
CA ASP A 366 -24.24 -20.42 5.22
C ASP A 366 -22.72 -20.63 5.39
N GLY A 367 -22.33 -21.07 6.59
CA GLY A 367 -20.93 -21.29 6.95
C GLY A 367 -20.29 -22.47 6.23
N GLU A 368 -21.04 -23.53 5.93
CA GLU A 368 -20.49 -24.71 5.24
C GLU A 368 -20.30 -24.40 3.75
N LEU A 369 -21.23 -23.67 3.13
CA LEU A 369 -21.05 -23.16 1.76
C LEU A 369 -19.76 -22.33 1.64
N LYS A 370 -19.56 -21.37 2.55
CA LYS A 370 -18.34 -20.53 2.57
C LYS A 370 -17.07 -21.36 2.77
N LYS A 371 -17.11 -22.38 3.64
CA LYS A 371 -15.99 -23.29 3.88
C LYS A 371 -15.64 -24.10 2.63
N LEU A 372 -16.63 -24.62 1.91
CA LEU A 372 -16.41 -25.37 0.66
C LEU A 372 -15.86 -24.47 -0.45
N GLN A 373 -16.38 -23.25 -0.59
CA GLN A 373 -15.84 -22.23 -1.51
C GLN A 373 -14.38 -21.89 -1.17
N GLY A 374 -14.06 -21.73 0.12
CA GLY A 374 -12.70 -21.51 0.59
C GLY A 374 -11.77 -22.70 0.34
N ALA A 375 -12.26 -23.93 0.51
CA ALA A 375 -11.50 -25.15 0.22
C ALA A 375 -11.16 -25.25 -1.28
N LEU A 376 -12.11 -24.96 -2.17
CA LEU A 376 -11.88 -24.91 -3.61
C LEU A 376 -10.86 -23.82 -3.97
N THR A 377 -11.04 -22.61 -3.44
CA THR A 377 -10.11 -21.49 -3.66
C THR A 377 -8.68 -21.86 -3.23
N LYS A 378 -8.53 -22.53 -2.08
CA LYS A 378 -7.24 -23.01 -1.57
C LYS A 378 -6.63 -24.08 -2.46
N ALA A 379 -7.44 -25.03 -2.94
CA ALA A 379 -6.96 -26.11 -3.83
C ALA A 379 -6.46 -25.58 -5.18
N GLN A 380 -7.07 -24.50 -5.69
CA GLN A 380 -6.71 -23.86 -6.96
C GLN A 380 -5.47 -22.96 -6.89
N GLN A 381 -4.90 -22.73 -5.69
CA GLN A 381 -3.66 -21.95 -5.58
C GLN A 381 -2.50 -22.66 -6.29
N PRO A 382 -1.65 -21.96 -7.07
CA PRO A 382 -0.52 -22.58 -7.75
C PRO A 382 0.42 -23.29 -6.77
N ARG A 383 0.94 -24.47 -7.15
CA ARG A 383 1.98 -25.14 -6.36
C ARG A 383 3.25 -24.28 -6.33
N PRO A 384 3.97 -24.26 -5.20
CA PRO A 384 5.29 -23.66 -5.17
C PRO A 384 6.23 -24.42 -6.11
N VAL A 385 7.08 -23.67 -6.82
CA VAL A 385 8.15 -24.24 -7.65
C VAL A 385 9.15 -24.96 -6.74
N ASP A 386 9.71 -26.08 -7.22
CA ASP A 386 10.76 -26.79 -6.49
C ASP A 386 11.92 -25.83 -6.13
N PRO A 387 12.35 -25.78 -4.85
CA PRO A 387 13.36 -24.82 -4.40
C PRO A 387 14.69 -24.94 -5.13
N LYS A 388 15.14 -26.16 -5.45
CA LYS A 388 16.41 -26.38 -6.15
C LYS A 388 16.29 -26.03 -7.63
N LEU A 389 15.14 -26.32 -8.25
CA LEU A 389 14.86 -25.88 -9.61
C LEU A 389 14.90 -24.36 -9.71
N LYS A 390 14.31 -23.65 -8.73
CA LYS A 390 14.39 -22.19 -8.64
C LYS A 390 15.84 -21.73 -8.53
N THR A 391 16.63 -22.28 -7.61
CA THR A 391 18.05 -21.92 -7.44
C THR A 391 18.85 -22.09 -8.73
N LEU A 392 18.66 -23.19 -9.47
CA LEU A 392 19.37 -23.44 -10.72
C LEU A 392 18.97 -22.45 -11.83
N ARG A 393 17.68 -22.06 -11.88
CA ARG A 393 17.20 -21.02 -12.81
C ARG A 393 17.78 -19.65 -12.48
N ASP A 394 17.83 -19.30 -11.19
CA ASP A 394 18.40 -18.03 -10.72
C ASP A 394 19.91 -17.98 -11.01
N GLU A 395 20.65 -19.05 -10.74
CA GLU A 395 22.09 -19.17 -11.06
C GLU A 395 22.35 -19.00 -12.57
N LEU A 396 21.56 -19.66 -13.42
CA LEU A 396 21.67 -19.50 -14.86
C LEU A 396 21.39 -18.06 -15.29
N ALA A 397 20.39 -17.41 -14.71
CA ALA A 397 20.06 -16.02 -15.01
C ALA A 397 21.18 -15.06 -14.62
N GLU A 398 21.81 -15.28 -13.46
CA GLU A 398 22.95 -14.48 -12.98
C GLU A 398 24.17 -14.61 -13.90
N ILE A 399 24.59 -15.83 -14.23
CA ILE A 399 25.75 -16.08 -15.09
C ILE A 399 25.50 -15.59 -16.54
N SER A 400 24.23 -15.56 -16.97
CA SER A 400 23.85 -15.09 -18.31
C SER A 400 23.98 -13.58 -18.48
N GLN A 401 24.18 -12.81 -17.41
CA GLN A 401 24.39 -11.37 -17.50
C GLN A 401 25.66 -11.04 -18.32
N PRO A 402 25.69 -9.91 -19.05
CA PRO A 402 26.88 -9.44 -19.73
C PRO A 402 28.03 -9.17 -18.75
N LEU A 403 29.27 -9.30 -19.23
CA LEU A 403 30.43 -8.88 -18.43
C LEU A 403 30.38 -7.36 -18.19
N PRO A 404 30.71 -6.89 -16.98
CA PRO A 404 30.83 -5.47 -16.73
C PRO A 404 31.97 -4.87 -17.57
N VAL A 405 31.80 -3.62 -17.98
CA VAL A 405 32.87 -2.87 -18.66
C VAL A 405 34.02 -2.67 -17.68
N ASP A 406 35.25 -2.84 -18.17
CA ASP A 406 36.44 -2.58 -17.36
C ASP A 406 36.47 -1.10 -16.90
N PRO A 407 36.67 -0.82 -15.60
CA PRO A 407 36.62 0.55 -15.08
C PRO A 407 37.65 1.49 -15.70
N GLN A 408 38.86 1.00 -15.99
CA GLN A 408 39.90 1.83 -16.58
C GLN A 408 39.61 2.07 -18.06
N LEU A 409 39.04 1.09 -18.77
CA LEU A 409 38.55 1.30 -20.14
C LEU A 409 37.44 2.38 -20.16
N ALA A 410 36.50 2.29 -19.23
CA ALA A 410 35.42 3.26 -19.11
C ALA A 410 35.96 4.68 -18.83
N GLN A 411 36.94 4.80 -17.94
CA GLN A 411 37.60 6.07 -17.63
C GLN A 411 38.34 6.64 -18.85
N LEU A 412 39.20 5.85 -19.50
CA LEU A 412 39.96 6.32 -20.67
C LEU A 412 39.05 6.77 -21.82
N ARG A 413 37.92 6.07 -22.03
CA ARG A 413 36.90 6.50 -23.00
C ARG A 413 36.27 7.84 -22.62
N ALA A 414 35.96 8.03 -21.34
CA ALA A 414 35.44 9.30 -20.85
C ALA A 414 36.48 10.44 -21.00
N ASP A 415 37.74 10.17 -20.70
CA ASP A 415 38.84 11.15 -20.82
C ASP A 415 39.08 11.55 -22.29
N VAL A 416 39.10 10.58 -23.21
CA VAL A 416 39.22 10.86 -24.65
C VAL A 416 38.05 11.70 -25.14
N GLU A 417 36.82 11.39 -24.74
CA GLU A 417 35.65 12.18 -25.11
C GLU A 417 35.68 13.60 -24.51
N LEU A 418 36.17 13.76 -23.28
CA LEU A 418 36.35 15.07 -22.67
C LEU A 418 37.42 15.88 -23.43
N SER A 419 38.57 15.27 -23.70
CA SER A 419 39.67 15.89 -24.44
C SER A 419 39.25 16.29 -25.87
N ARG A 420 38.44 15.46 -26.55
CA ARG A 420 37.85 15.80 -27.85
C ARG A 420 36.99 17.08 -27.77
N LYS A 421 36.15 17.21 -26.75
CA LYS A 421 35.32 18.41 -26.52
C LYS A 421 36.15 19.66 -26.22
N GLN A 422 37.25 19.50 -25.49
CA GLN A 422 38.21 20.58 -25.22
C GLN A 422 38.84 21.07 -26.53
N LEU A 423 39.24 20.17 -27.43
CA LEU A 423 39.82 20.55 -28.72
C LEU A 423 38.83 21.28 -29.64
N GLU A 424 37.54 20.96 -29.60
CA GLU A 424 36.51 21.69 -30.34
C GLU A 424 36.43 23.18 -29.93
N ASN A 425 36.86 23.51 -28.71
CA ASN A 425 36.82 24.86 -28.15
C ASN A 425 38.16 25.27 -27.55
N ILE A 426 39.27 24.97 -28.25
CA ILE A 426 40.63 25.05 -27.71
C ILE A 426 40.98 26.40 -27.03
N ARG A 427 40.56 27.53 -27.63
CA ARG A 427 40.81 28.88 -27.09
C ARG A 427 40.02 29.14 -25.81
N LEU A 428 38.80 28.64 -25.75
CA LEU A 428 37.94 28.76 -24.57
C LEU A 428 38.46 27.89 -23.43
N THR A 429 38.80 26.63 -23.73
CA THR A 429 39.39 25.72 -22.74
C THR A 429 40.67 26.31 -22.16
N ALA A 430 41.57 26.81 -23.00
CA ALA A 430 42.79 27.46 -22.53
C ALA A 430 42.53 28.70 -21.64
N ALA A 431 41.56 29.54 -22.01
CA ALA A 431 41.18 30.70 -21.20
C ALA A 431 40.57 30.29 -19.85
N GLN A 432 39.79 29.22 -19.82
CA GLN A 432 39.20 28.65 -18.60
C GLN A 432 40.27 28.07 -17.68
N ASP A 433 41.18 27.25 -18.23
CA ASP A 433 42.28 26.64 -17.48
C ASP A 433 43.24 27.70 -16.93
N LEU A 434 43.58 28.71 -17.74
CA LEU A 434 44.40 29.83 -17.29
C LEU A 434 43.68 30.63 -16.18
N THR A 435 42.39 30.93 -16.36
CA THR A 435 41.61 31.65 -15.34
C THR A 435 41.55 30.86 -14.03
N TRP A 436 41.33 29.55 -14.12
CA TRP A 436 41.32 28.66 -12.97
C TRP A 436 42.68 28.63 -12.28
N ALA A 437 43.77 28.57 -13.03
CA ALA A 437 45.14 28.60 -12.50
C ALA A 437 45.47 29.93 -11.81
N LEU A 438 45.06 31.06 -12.39
CA LEU A 438 45.27 32.40 -11.83
C LEU A 438 44.48 32.62 -10.53
N ILE A 439 43.29 32.02 -10.42
CA ILE A 439 42.44 32.10 -9.22
C ILE A 439 42.94 31.17 -8.10
N ASN A 440 43.41 29.96 -8.44
CA ASN A 440 43.70 28.90 -7.45
C ASN A 440 45.17 28.74 -7.06
N SER A 441 46.12 29.44 -7.70
CA SER A 441 47.54 29.29 -7.38
C SER A 441 48.10 30.45 -6.54
N PRO A 442 48.50 30.21 -5.26
CA PRO A 442 49.35 31.16 -4.53
C PRO A 442 50.82 31.12 -4.99
N ALA A 443 51.21 30.20 -5.88
CA ALA A 443 52.61 29.92 -6.21
C ALA A 443 53.25 30.90 -7.23
N PHE A 444 52.50 31.78 -7.88
CA PHE A 444 53.11 32.92 -8.58
C PHE A 444 53.75 33.93 -7.61
N LEU A 445 53.36 33.90 -6.33
CA LEU A 445 53.93 34.76 -5.28
C LEU A 445 55.25 34.22 -4.70
N PHE A 446 55.62 32.94 -4.90
CA PHE A 446 56.81 32.34 -4.29
C PHE A 446 57.46 31.23 -5.15
N ASN A 447 58.35 31.65 -6.07
CA ASN A 447 59.48 30.91 -6.69
C ASN A 447 59.34 30.36 -8.13
N ARG A 448 60.09 31.00 -9.04
CA ARG A 448 61.17 30.30 -9.77
C ARG A 448 62.44 30.38 -8.94
#